data_AF-A0A960Q894-F1
#
_entry.id   AF-A0A960Q894-F1
#
_cell.length_a   1.000
_cell.length_b   1.000
_cell.length_c   1.000
_cell.angle_alpha   90.00
_cell.angle_beta   90.00
_cell.angle_gamma   90.00
#
_symmetry.space_group_name_H-M   'P 1'
#
loop_
_entity.id
_entity.type
_entity.pdbx_description
1 polymer ?
#
loop_
_entity_poly.entity_id
_entity_poly.type
_entity_poly.pdbx_seq_one_letter_code
_entity_poly.pdbx_strand_id
1 'polypeptide(L)'
;MAKFLHTADWQLGQKLRRIGGDRGARLRLERFETVRRIARLAHERKVEAVVVAGDVFDDNAVGDATLQAARDALAVFRPIPVLLLPGNHDAATPDGALERLAPVEHGLDHVHTLLTAEPLRCGGATFHPCPLRRRHSADDPTRHLPARGADEGVRVAVAHGGVLDFGETTETPNRIDADAVLGRGFDYLAL
;
A
#
# COMPACT_ATOMS: atom_id res chain seq x y z
N MET A 1 22.72 -1.51 2.44
CA MET A 1 21.95 -0.26 2.38
C MET A 1 20.54 -0.66 1.96
N ALA A 2 19.52 -0.27 2.72
CA ALA A 2 18.14 -0.65 2.40
C ALA A 2 17.73 -0.07 1.05
N LYS A 3 17.25 -0.91 0.14
CA LYS A 3 16.74 -0.49 -1.18
C LYS A 3 15.35 -1.05 -1.42
N PHE A 4 14.34 -0.20 -1.46
CA PHE A 4 12.97 -0.58 -1.75
C PHE A 4 12.36 0.34 -2.81
N LEU A 5 11.27 -0.11 -3.42
CA LEU A 5 10.47 0.69 -4.34
C LEU A 5 9.15 1.04 -3.65
N HIS A 6 8.81 2.33 -3.61
CA HIS A 6 7.57 2.83 -3.02
C HIS A 6 6.62 3.31 -4.12
N THR A 7 5.38 2.82 -4.09
CA THR A 7 4.25 3.24 -4.94
C THR A 7 2.98 3.36 -4.08
N ALA A 8 1.90 3.88 -4.65
CA ALA A 8 0.56 3.89 -4.04
C ALA A 8 -0.51 3.89 -5.15
N ASP A 9 -1.79 3.87 -4.76
CA ASP A 9 -2.94 4.19 -5.63
C ASP A 9 -3.06 3.34 -6.91
N TRP A 10 -2.82 2.04 -6.78
CA TRP A 10 -2.99 1.11 -7.90
C TRP A 10 -4.45 1.01 -8.35
N GLN A 11 -5.40 1.15 -7.42
CA GLN A 11 -6.85 1.18 -7.65
C GLN A 11 -7.32 0.06 -8.62
N LEU A 12 -6.85 -1.16 -8.35
CA LEU A 12 -7.19 -2.33 -9.16
C LEU A 12 -8.70 -2.58 -9.12
N GLY A 13 -9.30 -2.83 -10.28
CA GLY A 13 -10.74 -2.99 -10.42
C GLY A 13 -11.53 -1.70 -10.67
N GLN A 14 -10.86 -0.55 -10.81
CA GLN A 14 -11.51 0.72 -11.08
C GLN A 14 -12.38 0.68 -12.33
N LYS A 15 -13.66 1.04 -12.18
CA LYS A 15 -14.66 0.86 -13.24
C LYS A 15 -14.49 1.82 -14.43
N LEU A 16 -13.90 3.00 -14.20
CA LEU A 16 -13.71 4.06 -15.20
C LEU A 16 -15.02 4.43 -15.95
N ARG A 17 -16.13 4.58 -15.21
CA ARG A 17 -17.50 4.72 -15.76
C ARG A 17 -17.70 5.87 -16.76
N ARG A 18 -16.85 6.90 -16.70
CA ARG A 18 -16.88 8.06 -17.61
C ARG A 18 -16.21 7.79 -18.96
N ILE A 19 -15.55 6.64 -19.12
CA ILE A 19 -14.85 6.23 -20.33
C ILE A 19 -15.56 5.00 -20.89
N GLY A 20 -16.37 5.21 -21.93
CA GLY A 20 -17.14 4.15 -22.57
C GLY A 20 -16.31 3.24 -23.48
N GLY A 21 -16.89 2.09 -23.81
CA GLY A 21 -16.40 1.16 -24.83
C GLY A 21 -15.04 0.53 -24.54
N ASP A 22 -14.38 0.07 -25.61
CA ASP A 22 -13.10 -0.65 -25.57
C ASP A 22 -11.98 0.13 -24.88
N ARG A 23 -12.04 1.47 -24.92
CA ARG A 23 -11.06 2.34 -24.26
C ARG A 23 -11.09 2.16 -22.74
N GLY A 24 -12.28 2.11 -22.15
CA GLY A 24 -12.43 1.87 -20.71
C GLY A 24 -11.92 0.48 -20.32
N ALA A 25 -12.22 -0.54 -21.13
CA ALA A 25 -11.70 -1.90 -20.92
C ALA A 25 -10.17 -1.96 -20.97
N ARG A 26 -9.57 -1.32 -21.98
CA ARG A 26 -8.11 -1.24 -22.12
C ARG A 26 -7.45 -0.57 -20.92
N LEU A 27 -7.97 0.58 -20.47
CA LEU A 27 -7.41 1.30 -19.32
C LEU A 27 -7.46 0.49 -18.02
N ARG A 28 -8.51 -0.33 -17.82
CA ARG A 28 -8.55 -1.26 -16.68
C ARG A 28 -7.44 -2.30 -16.74
N LEU A 29 -7.17 -2.84 -17.93
CA LEU A 29 -6.08 -3.80 -18.14
C LEU A 29 -4.71 -3.13 -17.95
N GLU A 30 -4.55 -1.87 -18.39
CA GLU A 30 -3.30 -1.11 -18.24
C GLU A 30 -2.90 -0.92 -16.77
N ARG A 31 -3.84 -0.87 -15.81
CA ARG A 31 -3.51 -0.84 -14.37
C ARG A 31 -2.77 -2.11 -13.93
N PHE A 32 -3.25 -3.29 -14.34
CA PHE A 32 -2.55 -4.55 -14.07
C PHE A 32 -1.22 -4.66 -14.82
N GLU A 33 -1.15 -4.19 -16.08
CA GLU A 33 0.12 -4.11 -16.80
C GLU A 33 1.12 -3.17 -16.14
N THR A 34 0.65 -2.08 -15.53
CA THR A 34 1.49 -1.17 -14.76
C THR A 34 2.08 -1.87 -13.54
N VAL A 35 1.30 -2.66 -12.80
CA VAL A 35 1.81 -3.52 -11.72
C VAL A 35 2.92 -4.46 -12.23
N ARG A 36 2.74 -5.09 -13.39
CA ARG A 36 3.78 -5.93 -14.01
C ARG A 36 5.03 -5.13 -14.42
N ARG A 37 4.89 -3.89 -14.87
CA ARG A 37 6.04 -3.00 -15.17
C ARG A 37 6.79 -2.61 -13.90
N ILE A 38 6.07 -2.34 -12.80
CA ILE A 38 6.68 -2.10 -11.49
C ILE A 38 7.50 -3.33 -11.06
N ALA A 39 6.98 -4.55 -11.24
CA ALA A 39 7.73 -5.78 -10.95
C ALA A 39 9.02 -5.88 -11.77
N ARG A 40 8.97 -5.59 -13.08
CA ARG A 40 10.17 -5.57 -13.94
C ARG A 40 11.20 -4.57 -13.42
N LEU A 41 10.76 -3.35 -13.08
CA LEU A 41 11.64 -2.32 -12.53
C LEU A 41 12.25 -2.75 -11.18
N ALA A 42 11.46 -3.38 -10.31
CA ALA A 42 11.92 -3.92 -9.02
C ALA A 42 13.05 -4.94 -9.22
N HIS A 43 12.89 -5.87 -10.17
CA HIS A 43 13.91 -6.86 -10.54
C HIS A 43 15.15 -6.20 -11.14
N GLU A 44 14.99 -5.31 -12.13
CA GLU A 44 16.10 -4.60 -12.76
C GLU A 44 16.93 -3.81 -11.75
N ARG A 45 16.27 -3.18 -10.79
CA ARG A 45 16.91 -2.37 -9.75
C ARG A 45 17.36 -3.20 -8.56
N LYS A 46 17.07 -4.51 -8.53
CA LYS A 46 17.43 -5.44 -7.43
C LYS A 46 17.00 -4.88 -6.07
N VAL A 47 15.75 -4.43 -5.99
CA VAL A 47 15.20 -3.94 -4.72
C VAL A 47 14.91 -5.11 -3.79
N GLU A 48 15.01 -4.87 -2.49
CA GLU A 48 14.78 -5.85 -1.43
C GLU A 48 13.29 -5.93 -1.03
N ALA A 49 12.49 -4.93 -1.42
CA ALA A 49 11.06 -4.86 -1.16
C ALA A 49 10.35 -3.90 -2.12
N VAL A 50 9.06 -4.12 -2.32
CA VAL A 50 8.14 -3.17 -2.94
C VAL A 50 7.04 -2.85 -1.95
N VAL A 51 6.79 -1.57 -1.67
CA VAL A 51 5.74 -1.12 -0.77
C VAL A 51 4.67 -0.35 -1.54
N VAL A 52 3.42 -0.67 -1.28
CA VAL A 52 2.22 0.00 -1.82
C VAL A 52 1.49 0.69 -0.67
N ALA A 53 1.60 2.01 -0.59
CA ALA A 53 1.12 2.83 0.52
C ALA A 53 -0.36 3.21 0.40
N GLY A 54 -1.23 2.21 0.25
CA GLY A 54 -2.67 2.42 0.19
C GLY A 54 -3.29 2.31 -1.20
N ASP A 55 -4.61 2.17 -1.19
CA ASP A 55 -5.48 2.13 -2.36
C ASP A 55 -4.99 1.13 -3.42
N VAL A 56 -4.73 -0.11 -2.99
CA VAL A 56 -4.35 -1.22 -3.86
C VAL A 56 -5.52 -1.58 -4.77
N PHE A 57 -6.73 -1.64 -4.23
CA PHE A 57 -7.98 -1.89 -4.94
C PHE A 57 -8.87 -0.63 -4.96
N ASP A 58 -9.71 -0.52 -5.99
CA ASP A 58 -10.65 0.60 -6.13
C ASP A 58 -11.81 0.55 -5.12
N ASP A 59 -12.11 -0.62 -4.55
CA ASP A 59 -13.13 -0.79 -3.51
C ASP A 59 -12.99 -2.15 -2.80
N ASN A 60 -13.41 -2.25 -1.55
CA ASN A 60 -13.45 -3.53 -0.83
C ASN A 60 -14.33 -4.60 -1.49
N ALA A 61 -15.34 -4.23 -2.28
CA ALA A 61 -16.26 -5.13 -2.96
C ALA A 61 -15.81 -5.51 -4.39
N VAL A 62 -14.51 -5.42 -4.72
CA VAL A 62 -14.00 -5.95 -5.99
C VAL A 62 -14.28 -7.44 -6.13
N GLY A 63 -14.74 -7.85 -7.32
CA GLY A 63 -15.12 -9.23 -7.60
C GLY A 63 -13.93 -10.16 -7.82
N ASP A 64 -14.18 -11.47 -7.78
CA ASP A 64 -13.15 -12.52 -7.82
C ASP A 64 -12.27 -12.47 -9.06
N ALA A 65 -12.80 -12.06 -10.22
CA ALA A 65 -11.99 -11.89 -11.43
C ALA A 65 -10.91 -10.80 -11.26
N THR A 66 -11.20 -9.74 -10.47
CA THR A 66 -10.22 -8.68 -10.16
C THR A 66 -9.18 -9.20 -9.17
N LEU A 67 -9.61 -9.95 -8.14
CA LEU A 67 -8.68 -10.58 -7.20
C LEU A 67 -7.75 -11.56 -7.90
N GLN A 68 -8.27 -12.39 -8.80
CA GLN A 68 -7.46 -13.34 -9.57
C GLN A 68 -6.45 -12.60 -10.46
N ALA A 69 -6.88 -11.57 -11.19
CA ALA A 69 -5.97 -10.77 -12.00
C ALA A 69 -4.90 -10.06 -11.15
N ALA A 70 -5.24 -9.65 -9.93
CA ALA A 70 -4.29 -9.07 -8.98
C ALA A 70 -3.27 -10.12 -8.52
N ARG A 71 -3.70 -11.35 -8.18
CA ARG A 71 -2.81 -12.47 -7.84
C ARG A 71 -1.84 -12.77 -8.97
N ASP A 72 -2.33 -12.84 -10.21
CA ASP A 72 -1.50 -13.08 -11.40
C ASP A 72 -0.46 -11.96 -11.61
N ALA A 73 -0.84 -10.70 -11.36
CA ALA A 73 0.06 -9.56 -11.44
C ALA A 73 1.06 -9.50 -10.26
N LEU A 74 0.69 -9.99 -9.08
CA LEU A 74 1.56 -10.07 -7.91
C LEU A 74 2.55 -11.24 -7.97
N ALA A 75 2.18 -12.33 -8.66
CA ALA A 75 3.03 -13.50 -8.82
C ALA A 75 4.39 -13.17 -9.49
N VAL A 76 4.41 -12.21 -10.42
CA VAL A 76 5.63 -11.84 -11.16
C VAL A 76 6.67 -11.10 -10.31
N PHE A 77 6.34 -10.66 -9.11
CA PHE A 77 7.31 -10.05 -8.19
C PHE A 77 8.25 -11.07 -7.58
N ARG A 78 7.89 -12.36 -7.53
CA ARG A 78 8.71 -13.40 -6.89
C ARG A 78 10.17 -13.34 -7.39
N PRO A 79 11.18 -13.36 -6.49
CA PRO A 79 11.09 -13.56 -5.04
C PRO A 79 10.99 -12.27 -4.20
N ILE A 80 10.82 -11.10 -4.82
CA ILE A 80 10.82 -9.80 -4.14
C ILE A 80 9.56 -9.67 -3.27
N PRO A 81 9.70 -9.39 -1.96
CA PRO A 81 8.56 -9.14 -1.09
C PRO A 81 7.74 -7.91 -1.51
N VAL A 82 6.42 -8.03 -1.49
CA VAL A 82 5.48 -6.94 -1.78
C VAL A 82 4.62 -6.66 -0.55
N LEU A 83 4.70 -5.45 -0.01
CA LEU A 83 3.95 -5.00 1.15
C LEU A 83 2.76 -4.15 0.69
N LEU A 84 1.55 -4.59 1.00
CA LEU A 84 0.29 -3.97 0.57
C LEU A 84 -0.40 -3.34 1.77
N LEU A 85 -0.35 -2.02 1.89
CA LEU A 85 -1.11 -1.28 2.89
C LEU A 85 -2.53 -0.99 2.36
N PRO A 86 -3.59 -1.18 3.17
CA PRO A 86 -4.93 -0.71 2.86
C PRO A 86 -5.02 0.82 2.91
N GLY A 87 -5.68 1.42 1.93
CA GLY A 87 -6.02 2.83 1.89
C GLY A 87 -7.49 3.08 2.24
N ASN A 88 -8.05 4.18 1.74
CA ASN A 88 -9.44 4.53 2.03
C ASN A 88 -10.46 3.82 1.12
N HIS A 89 -10.05 3.37 -0.05
CA HIS A 89 -10.91 2.59 -0.95
C HIS A 89 -11.03 1.12 -0.53
N ASP A 90 -9.96 0.56 0.03
CA ASP A 90 -9.82 -0.85 0.38
C ASP A 90 -9.39 -1.05 1.85
N ALA A 91 -9.99 -0.24 2.73
CA ALA A 91 -9.72 -0.25 4.17
C ALA A 91 -9.77 -1.66 4.78
N ALA A 92 -8.94 -1.91 5.80
CA ALA A 92 -8.87 -3.17 6.55
C ALA A 92 -10.18 -3.44 7.32
N THR A 93 -11.15 -4.04 6.63
CA THR A 93 -12.43 -4.49 7.18
C THR A 93 -12.55 -6.00 6.98
N PRO A 94 -13.35 -6.69 7.82
CA PRO A 94 -13.74 -8.07 7.56
C PRO A 94 -14.27 -8.24 6.14
N ASP A 95 -13.85 -9.30 5.46
CA ASP A 95 -14.18 -9.62 4.06
C ASP A 95 -13.74 -8.54 3.05
N GLY A 96 -12.84 -7.65 3.45
CA GLY A 96 -12.25 -6.61 2.61
C GLY A 96 -11.41 -7.19 1.47
N ALA A 97 -11.13 -6.38 0.45
CA ALA A 97 -10.42 -6.85 -0.75
C ALA A 97 -9.04 -7.42 -0.44
N LEU A 98 -8.28 -6.78 0.45
CA LEU A 98 -6.96 -7.24 0.86
C LEU A 98 -7.00 -8.48 1.77
N GLU A 99 -8.05 -8.68 2.56
CA GLU A 99 -8.24 -9.94 3.31
C GLU A 99 -8.57 -11.10 2.35
N ARG A 100 -9.55 -10.89 1.46
CA ARG A 100 -9.96 -11.87 0.43
C ARG A 100 -8.88 -12.14 -0.61
N LEU A 101 -7.87 -11.28 -0.74
CA LEU A 101 -6.70 -11.56 -1.59
C LEU A 101 -6.01 -12.86 -1.15
N ALA A 102 -5.99 -13.13 0.16
CA ALA A 102 -5.48 -14.34 0.81
C ALA A 102 -4.14 -14.85 0.22
N PRO A 103 -3.06 -14.05 0.24
CA PRO A 103 -1.86 -14.37 -0.54
C PRO A 103 -1.27 -15.75 -0.26
N VAL A 104 -1.19 -16.16 1.00
CA VAL A 104 -0.62 -17.44 1.43
C VAL A 104 -1.41 -18.63 0.85
N GLU A 105 -2.74 -18.57 0.88
CA GLU A 105 -3.62 -19.62 0.34
C GLU A 105 -3.47 -19.81 -1.16
N HIS A 106 -3.03 -18.76 -1.86
CA HIS A 106 -2.80 -18.75 -3.29
C HIS A 106 -1.32 -18.87 -3.69
N GLY A 107 -0.44 -19.27 -2.77
CA GLY A 107 0.98 -19.49 -3.07
C GLY A 107 1.76 -18.19 -3.36
N LEU A 108 1.33 -17.07 -2.76
CA LEU A 108 1.99 -15.76 -2.81
C LEU A 108 2.58 -15.42 -1.44
N ASP A 109 3.44 -16.28 -0.93
CA ASP A 109 4.17 -16.14 0.35
C ASP A 109 5.08 -14.90 0.41
N HIS A 110 5.47 -14.35 -0.75
CA HIS A 110 6.21 -13.08 -0.86
C HIS A 110 5.32 -11.83 -0.79
N VAL A 111 4.00 -11.97 -0.68
CA VAL A 111 3.06 -10.84 -0.60
C VAL A 111 2.49 -10.73 0.81
N HIS A 112 2.63 -9.56 1.41
CA HIS A 112 2.21 -9.26 2.77
C HIS A 112 1.10 -8.21 2.76
N THR A 113 -0.10 -8.57 3.19
CA THR A 113 -1.16 -7.60 3.44
C THR A 113 -1.01 -7.02 4.83
N LEU A 114 -0.75 -5.71 4.90
CA LEU A 114 -0.44 -5.01 6.14
C LEU A 114 -1.72 -4.57 6.85
N LEU A 115 -2.54 -5.53 7.26
CA LEU A 115 -3.87 -5.29 7.85
C LEU A 115 -3.80 -4.86 9.34
N THR A 116 -2.66 -5.09 10.00
CA THR A 116 -2.39 -4.73 11.39
C THR A 116 -1.25 -3.72 11.47
N ALA A 117 -1.08 -3.08 12.63
CA ALA A 117 0.01 -2.15 12.89
C ALA A 117 1.32 -2.85 13.30
N GLU A 118 1.44 -4.15 13.04
CA GLU A 118 2.61 -4.94 13.41
C GLU A 118 3.79 -4.61 12.47
N PRO A 119 4.95 -4.21 13.01
CA PRO A 119 6.11 -3.93 12.18
C PRO A 119 6.61 -5.17 11.43
N LEU A 120 6.94 -5.01 10.16
CA LEU A 120 7.50 -6.06 9.31
C LEU A 120 8.92 -5.71 8.90
N ARG A 121 9.88 -6.55 9.28
CA ARG A 121 11.26 -6.42 8.82
C ARG A 121 11.42 -7.08 7.45
N CYS A 122 11.90 -6.31 6.48
CA CYS A 122 12.12 -6.81 5.12
C CYS A 122 13.37 -6.15 4.51
N GLY A 123 14.31 -6.98 4.05
CA GLY A 123 15.63 -6.52 3.60
C GLY A 123 16.36 -5.74 4.69
N GLY A 124 16.95 -4.60 4.31
CA GLY A 124 17.65 -3.69 5.21
C GLY A 124 16.77 -2.74 6.05
N ALA A 125 15.44 -2.83 6.02
CA ALA A 125 14.54 -1.90 6.71
C ALA A 125 13.42 -2.59 7.52
N THR A 126 12.85 -1.86 8.47
CA THR A 126 11.63 -2.22 9.20
C THR A 126 10.50 -1.30 8.77
N PHE A 127 9.42 -1.88 8.26
CA PHE A 127 8.23 -1.17 7.84
C PHE A 127 7.21 -1.16 8.98
N HIS A 128 6.69 0.01 9.33
CA HIS A 128 5.68 0.22 10.37
C HIS A 128 4.35 0.62 9.72
N PRO A 129 3.42 -0.33 9.56
CA PRO A 129 2.16 -0.08 8.88
C PRO A 129 1.20 0.75 9.72
N CYS A 130 0.49 1.66 9.06
CA CYS A 130 -0.59 2.46 9.63
C CYS A 130 -1.89 2.23 8.84
N PRO A 131 -2.46 1.01 8.88
CA PRO A 131 -3.59 0.65 8.02
C PRO A 131 -4.86 1.43 8.38
N LEU A 132 -5.54 1.94 7.35
CA LEU A 132 -6.88 2.49 7.53
C LEU A 132 -7.88 1.35 7.74
N ARG A 133 -8.65 1.39 8.83
CA ARG A 133 -9.72 0.42 9.16
C ARG A 133 -11.11 0.87 8.70
N ARG A 134 -11.19 2.06 8.13
CA ARG A 134 -12.39 2.71 7.59
C ARG A 134 -11.97 3.73 6.54
N ARG A 135 -12.88 4.05 5.60
CA ARG A 135 -12.63 5.01 4.51
C ARG A 135 -12.19 6.40 5.02
N HIS A 136 -12.79 6.89 6.10
CA HIS A 136 -12.48 8.20 6.65
C HIS A 136 -12.22 8.12 8.16
N SER A 137 -11.10 8.67 8.59
CA SER A 137 -10.73 8.85 9.98
C SER A 137 -10.47 10.32 10.25
N ALA A 138 -11.01 10.84 11.35
CA ALA A 138 -10.67 12.16 11.88
C ALA A 138 -9.30 12.17 12.56
N ASP A 139 -8.90 11.03 13.14
CA ASP A 139 -7.62 10.91 13.81
C ASP A 139 -6.49 10.61 12.82
N ASP A 140 -5.29 11.08 13.15
CA ASP A 140 -4.05 10.73 12.45
C ASP A 140 -3.79 9.21 12.56
N PRO A 141 -3.69 8.49 11.42
CA PRO A 141 -3.45 7.05 11.42
C PRO A 141 -2.06 6.68 11.96
N THR A 142 -1.09 7.59 11.94
CA THR A 142 0.30 7.39 12.37
C THR A 142 0.54 7.69 13.85
N ARG A 143 -0.46 8.21 14.57
CA ARG A 143 -0.30 8.68 15.97
C ARG A 143 0.27 7.65 16.95
N HIS A 144 0.03 6.37 16.66
CA HIS A 144 0.42 5.23 17.48
C HIS A 144 1.88 4.81 17.27
N LEU A 145 2.58 5.38 16.29
CA LEU A 145 3.96 5.04 16.00
C LEU A 145 4.86 5.34 17.21
N PRO A 146 5.74 4.40 17.61
CA PRO A 146 6.60 4.60 18.77
C PRO A 146 7.82 5.46 18.40
N ALA A 147 8.34 6.17 19.41
CA ALA A 147 9.65 6.80 19.31
C ALA A 147 10.75 5.76 19.03
N ARG A 148 11.81 6.18 18.35
CA ARG A 148 12.97 5.32 18.04
C ARG A 148 13.61 4.78 19.32
N GLY A 149 13.74 3.46 19.41
CA GLY A 149 14.55 2.77 20.42
C GLY A 149 16.04 2.79 20.08
N ALA A 150 16.87 2.43 21.06
CA ALA A 150 18.30 2.25 20.84
C ALA A 150 18.55 1.11 19.84
N ASP A 151 19.54 1.28 18.96
CA ASP A 151 19.99 0.30 17.97
C ASP A 151 18.98 -0.10 16.86
N GLU A 152 17.92 0.69 16.66
CA GLU A 152 17.03 0.50 15.51
C GLU A 152 17.71 0.89 14.19
N GLY A 153 17.53 0.06 13.16
CA GLY A 153 18.03 0.30 11.80
C GLY A 153 17.18 1.32 11.02
N VAL A 154 17.05 1.12 9.70
CA VAL A 154 16.20 1.96 8.85
C VAL A 154 14.72 1.68 9.16
N ARG A 155 13.96 2.71 9.52
CA ARG A 155 12.53 2.66 9.87
C ARG A 155 11.71 3.39 8.83
N VAL A 156 10.74 2.70 8.25
CA VAL A 156 9.82 3.24 7.25
C VAL A 156 8.41 3.23 7.82
N ALA A 157 7.79 4.40 8.00
CA ALA A 157 6.37 4.49 8.28
C ALA A 157 5.61 4.31 6.96
N VAL A 158 4.57 3.47 6.94
CA VAL A 158 3.74 3.24 5.75
C VAL A 158 2.31 3.62 6.11
N ALA A 159 1.79 4.69 5.54
CA ALA A 159 0.47 5.23 5.82
C ALA A 159 -0.23 5.64 4.52
N HIS A 160 -1.52 5.92 4.59
CA HIS A 160 -2.27 6.44 3.46
C HIS A 160 -3.16 7.59 3.93
N GLY A 161 -3.02 8.75 3.30
CA GLY A 161 -3.70 9.97 3.73
C GLY A 161 -3.03 11.24 3.21
N GLY A 162 -3.67 12.37 3.48
CA GLY A 162 -3.11 13.69 3.14
C GLY A 162 -2.16 14.20 4.22
N VAL A 163 -1.05 14.80 3.82
CA VAL A 163 -0.14 15.51 4.75
C VAL A 163 -0.80 16.82 5.19
N LEU A 164 -0.62 17.19 6.46
CA LEU A 164 -0.97 18.51 6.96
C LEU A 164 -0.10 19.58 6.27
N ASP A 165 -0.62 20.23 5.22
CA ASP A 165 0.01 21.41 4.64
C ASP A 165 -0.59 22.68 5.28
N PHE A 166 0.26 23.62 5.65
CA PHE A 166 -0.14 24.87 6.31
C PHE A 166 -0.95 25.74 5.32
N GLY A 167 -2.26 25.58 5.25
CA GLY A 167 -3.13 26.52 4.53
C GLY A 167 -4.46 25.98 3.98
N GLU A 168 -4.70 24.67 3.93
CA GLU A 168 -5.94 24.14 3.37
C GLU A 168 -7.04 23.96 4.42
N THR A 169 -8.10 24.77 4.29
CA THR A 169 -9.30 24.81 5.16
C THR A 169 -10.32 23.70 4.87
N THR A 170 -10.05 22.77 3.96
CA THR A 170 -10.94 21.63 3.74
C THR A 170 -10.64 20.53 4.74
N GLU A 171 -11.67 20.02 5.43
CA GLU A 171 -11.60 18.79 6.23
C GLU A 171 -11.24 17.59 5.34
N THR A 172 -9.98 17.48 4.97
CA THR A 172 -9.41 16.29 4.34
C THR A 172 -9.40 15.20 5.41
N PRO A 173 -10.11 14.07 5.21
CA PRO A 173 -10.05 12.95 6.13
C PRO A 173 -8.68 12.26 6.03
N ASN A 174 -8.31 11.49 7.06
CA ASN A 174 -7.04 10.74 7.13
C ASN A 174 -5.80 11.65 7.09
N ARG A 175 -5.78 12.71 7.92
CA ARG A 175 -4.64 13.64 8.01
C ARG A 175 -3.45 13.02 8.68
N ILE A 176 -2.26 13.28 8.14
CA ILE A 176 -1.00 12.76 8.66
C ILE A 176 -0.08 13.93 9.02
N ASP A 177 0.37 13.96 10.27
CA ASP A 177 1.41 14.86 10.75
C ASP A 177 2.79 14.28 10.43
N ALA A 178 3.33 14.62 9.25
CA ALA A 178 4.62 14.13 8.78
C ALA A 178 5.78 14.54 9.70
N ASP A 179 5.74 15.75 10.27
CA ASP A 179 6.76 16.23 11.20
C ASP A 179 6.75 15.42 12.50
N ALA A 180 5.57 15.03 12.99
CA ALA A 180 5.46 14.16 14.16
C ALA A 180 5.95 12.73 13.87
N VAL A 181 5.84 12.24 12.63
CA VAL A 181 6.43 10.94 12.23
C VAL A 181 7.95 11.03 12.20
N LEU A 182 8.50 12.04 11.54
CA LEU A 182 9.96 12.25 11.46
C LEU A 182 10.56 12.55 12.84
N GLY A 183 9.86 13.32 13.68
CA GLY A 183 10.24 13.63 15.06
C GLY A 183 10.27 12.42 15.99
N ARG A 184 9.52 11.35 15.68
CA ARG A 184 9.63 10.03 16.34
C ARG A 184 10.84 9.22 15.87
N GLY A 185 11.63 9.75 14.93
CA GLY A 185 12.86 9.15 14.42
C GLY A 185 12.63 8.12 13.31
N PHE A 186 11.58 8.27 12.49
CA PHE A 186 11.44 7.50 11.25
C PHE A 186 12.31 8.08 10.15
N ASP A 187 12.94 7.22 9.34
CA ASP A 187 13.86 7.65 8.27
C ASP A 187 13.12 7.98 6.97
N TYR A 188 11.93 7.42 6.79
CA TYR A 188 11.08 7.63 5.62
C TYR A 188 9.61 7.45 5.97
N LEU A 189 8.75 8.29 5.38
CA LEU A 189 7.30 8.16 5.43
C LEU A 189 6.80 7.87 4.00
N ALA A 190 6.29 6.65 3.79
CA ALA A 190 5.65 6.20 2.58
C ALA A 190 4.14 6.52 2.66
N LEU A 191 3.65 7.29 1.68
CA LEU A 191 2.28 7.79 1.53
C LEU A 191 1.72 7.48 0.15
#